data_AF-A0A392V2E9-F1
#
_entry.id   AF-A0A392V2E9-F1
#
_cell.length_a   1.000
_cell.length_b   1.000
_cell.length_c   1.000
_cell.angle_alpha   90.00
_cell.angle_beta   90.00
_cell.angle_gamma   90.00
#
_symmetry.space_group_name_H-M   'P 1'
#
loop_
_entity.id
_entity.type
_entity.pdbx_description
1 polymer ?
#
loop_
_entity_poly.entity_id
_entity_poly.type
_entity_poly.pdbx_seq_one_letter_code
_entity_poly.pdbx_strand_id
1 'polypeptide(L)' 'MNMVRSMLNGKHLAKELWGEAVSTATYILNRCPTKKLEGITPEEC' A
#
# COMPACT_ATOMS: atom_id res chain seq x y z
N MET A 1 5.16 1.53 5.18
CA MET A 1 5.84 0.21 5.36
C MET A 1 4.99 -0.89 5.99
N ASN A 2 3.96 -0.59 6.79
CA ASN A 2 3.15 -1.64 7.44
C ASN A 2 2.44 -2.57 6.45
N MET A 3 1.92 -2.06 5.33
CA MET A 3 1.31 -2.88 4.28
C MET A 3 2.31 -3.82 3.63
N VAL A 4 3.48 -3.32 3.21
CA VAL A 4 4.56 -4.14 2.63
C VAL A 4 4.98 -5.26 3.58
N ARG A 5 5.18 -4.94 4.86
CA ARG A 5 5.52 -5.92 5.89
C ARG A 5 4.41 -6.96 6.10
N SER A 6 3.15 -6.52 6.03
CA SER A 6 1.99 -7.42 6.14
C SER A 6 1.89 -8.36 4.94
N MET A 7 2.20 -7.89 3.73
CA MET A 7 2.23 -8.72 2.53
C MET A 7 3.34 -9.77 2.59
N LEU A 8 4.57 -9.35 2.87
CA LEU A 8 5.74 -10.24 2.88
C LEU A 8 5.74 -11.21 4.06
N ASN A 9 5.44 -10.73 5.27
CA ASN A 9 5.54 -11.55 6.48
C ASN A 9 4.20 -12.12 6.91
N GLY A 10 3.12 -11.32 6.86
CA GLY A 10 1.80 -11.73 7.33
C GLY A 10 1.01 -12.56 6.31
N LYS A 11 1.23 -12.33 5.02
CA LYS A 11 0.64 -13.11 3.92
C LYS A 11 1.64 -14.00 3.20
N HIS A 12 2.86 -14.09 3.74
CA HIS A 12 3.92 -14.97 3.25
C HIS A 12 4.22 -14.81 1.75
N LEU A 13 4.10 -13.58 1.23
CA LEU A 13 4.54 -13.28 -0.12
C LEU A 13 6.05 -13.48 -0.21
N ALA A 14 6.50 -14.05 -1.33
CA ALA A 14 7.90 -14.34 -1.54
C ALA A 14 8.75 -13.05 -1.47
N LYS A 15 9.94 -13.14 -0.87
CA LYS A 15 10.77 -11.94 -0.56
C LYS A 15 11.30 -11.26 -1.81
N GLU A 16 11.49 -12.03 -2.89
CA GLU A 16 11.83 -11.55 -4.22
C GLU A 16 10.78 -10.59 -4.80
N LEU A 17 9.52 -10.69 -4.36
CA LEU A 17 8.43 -9.80 -4.77
C LEU A 17 8.36 -8.50 -3.95
N TRP A 18 9.46 -8.10 -3.28
CA TRP A 18 9.50 -6.90 -2.46
C TRP A 18 9.18 -5.64 -3.27
N GLY A 19 9.66 -5.56 -4.52
CA GLY A 19 9.38 -4.42 -5.40
C GLY A 19 7.90 -4.28 -5.72
N GLU A 20 7.25 -5.39 -6.08
CA GLU A 20 5.82 -5.47 -6.38
C GLU A 20 4.98 -5.18 -5.15
N ALA A 21 5.39 -5.69 -3.97
CA ALA A 21 4.73 -5.40 -2.71
C ALA A 21 4.78 -3.90 -2.37
N VAL A 22 5.93 -3.26 -2.58
CA VAL A 22 6.08 -1.80 -2.41
C VAL A 22 5.21 -1.04 -3.41
N SER A 23 5.27 -1.38 -4.69
CA SER A 23 4.48 -0.73 -5.74
C SER A 23 2.98 -0.84 -5.46
N THR A 24 2.51 -2.04 -5.11
CA THR A 24 1.10 -2.31 -4.77
C THR A 24 0.66 -1.54 -3.54
N ALA A 25 1.48 -1.54 -2.48
CA ALA A 25 1.17 -0.80 -1.26
C ALA A 25 1.08 0.71 -1.53
N THR A 26 2.00 1.27 -2.31
CA THR A 26 1.98 2.69 -2.70
C THR A 26 0.74 3.02 -3.53
N TYR A 27 0.41 2.19 -4.52
CA TYR A 27 -0.79 2.36 -5.35
C TYR A 27 -2.06 2.44 -4.51
N ILE A 28 -2.25 1.48 -3.60
CA ILE A 28 -3.41 1.44 -2.71
C ILE A 28 -3.44 2.67 -1.81
N LEU A 29 -2.32 3.04 -1.19
CA LEU A 29 -2.26 4.18 -0.27
C LEU A 29 -2.57 5.50 -0.96
N ASN A 30 -2.18 5.66 -2.23
CA ASN A 30 -2.42 6.89 -2.97
C ASN A 30 -3.84 7.00 -3.53
N ARG A 31 -4.51 5.87 -3.77
CA ARG A 31 -5.81 5.82 -4.46
C ARG A 31 -6.99 5.37 -3.60
N CYS A 32 -6.76 5.03 -2.34
CA CYS A 32 -7.83 4.81 -1.40
C CYS A 32 -8.07 6.08 -0.58
N PRO A 33 -9.34 6.46 -0.35
CA PRO A 33 -9.67 7.52 0.60
C PRO A 33 -9.07 7.20 1.97
N THR A 34 -8.57 8.22 2.64
CA THR A 34 -8.04 8.08 4.00
C THR A 34 -8.91 8.89 4.95
N LYS A 35 -8.95 8.51 6.24
CA LYS A 35 -9.71 9.28 7.24
C LYS A 35 -9.31 10.76 7.32
N LYS A 36 -8.11 11.12 6.85
CA LYS A 36 -7.59 12.49 6.87
C LYS A 36 -8.09 13.34 5.68
N LEU A 37 -8.45 12.72 4.57
CA LEU A 37 -8.90 13.40 3.35
C LEU A 37 -10.37 13.03 3.11
N GLU A 38 -11.27 13.98 3.33
CA GLU A 38 -12.70 13.76 3.12
C GLU A 38 -13.02 13.77 1.61
N GLY A 39 -13.54 12.66 1.12
CA GLY A 39 -14.08 12.57 -0.24
C GLY A 39 -13.05 12.53 -1.37
N ILE A 40 -11.75 12.68 -1.08
CA ILE A 40 -10.67 12.59 -2.07
C ILE A 40 -9.56 11.65 -1.59
N THR A 41 -8.82 11.10 -2.56
CA THR A 41 -7.65 10.25 -2.33
C THR A 41 -6.38 11.11 -2.23
N PRO A 42 -5.28 10.61 -1.64
CA PRO A 42 -4.02 11.35 -1.60
C PRO A 42 -3.46 11.75 -2.98
N GLU A 43 -3.72 10.97 -4.03
CA GLU A 43 -3.30 11.31 -5.40
C GLU A 43 -4.08 12.48 -6.01
N GLU A 44 -5.31 12.71 -5.55
CA GLU A 44 -6.18 13.78 -6.04
C GLU A 44 -5.98 15.12 -5.31
N CYS A 45 -5.16 15.13 -4.25
CA CYS A 45 -4.90 16.31 -3.41
C CYS A 45 -3.79 17.22 -3.97
#